data_AF-A0A847CNM7-F1
#
_entry.id   AF-A0A847CNM7-F1
#
_cell.length_a   1.000
_cell.length_b   1.000
_cell.length_c   1.000
_cell.angle_alpha   90.00
_cell.angle_beta   90.00
_cell.angle_gamma   90.00
#
_symmetry.space_group_name_H-M   'P 1'
#
loop_
_entity.id
_entity.type
_entity.pdbx_description
1 polymer ?
#
loop_
_entity_poly.entity_id
_entity_poly.type
_entity_poly.pdbx_seq_one_letter_code
_entity_poly.pdbx_strand_id
1 'polypeptide(L)'
;MSLTAPARIMPRLLTALALVFALVTPAAMALPAQAATDGPKITLSKATITGDEEVAITVTGTGFDPALATSNGAPSPIPAGDPAGVFVVWGAFPENWKPSAGASGTARTNVEQKWAVAAENLSGIGGSAAGAVELKADGSFETTFTVSKALLKAKYSDLSGLNPGVYTYAGLGSTQAQYETSAALAFADAEPGGDNGDDSTGDGGTGGNNGDGGNGDDTPPVVAEPSVTVSKTKFIGAEEAVVTVAGKNFDPSLATGARPPLAGKPAGAYVVFGAFADEWQPSKGAGSSTRPVNAGQKWAVSAGDMGTIGGANAGAIELKADGSFTAELTVSKALLEAKRSDLTGLNPGIYTYPGSGATQAKYETFTPIEFVSSDPSVTVSKVEFEAGEEAVVTVDGKNFDPSLATGARPPLAGKPAGAYVVFGAFADEWQPSKGAGSSTRPVNAGQKWAVSAG
;
A
#
# COMPACT_ATOMS: atom_id res chain seq x y z
N MET A 1 -58.37 -8.85 -62.71
CA MET A 1 -59.84 -8.97 -62.71
C MET A 1 -60.19 -10.44 -62.61
N SER A 2 -60.82 -10.85 -61.51
CA SER A 2 -61.89 -11.87 -61.44
C SER A 2 -62.02 -12.39 -60.01
N LEU A 3 -63.22 -12.16 -59.46
CA LEU A 3 -63.80 -12.90 -58.34
C LEU A 3 -63.97 -14.38 -58.73
N THR A 4 -64.08 -15.29 -57.75
CA THR A 4 -65.34 -15.96 -57.31
C THR A 4 -65.00 -17.12 -56.34
N ALA A 5 -65.72 -17.19 -55.20
CA ALA A 5 -65.69 -18.27 -54.21
C ALA A 5 -66.47 -19.54 -54.69
N PRO A 6 -66.51 -20.66 -53.91
CA PRO A 6 -67.53 -20.83 -52.84
C PRO A 6 -67.02 -21.59 -51.58
N ALA A 7 -67.44 -21.23 -50.36
CA ALA A 7 -68.56 -21.79 -49.55
C ALA A 7 -68.34 -23.28 -49.14
N ARG A 8 -68.66 -23.80 -47.94
CA ARG A 8 -69.72 -23.51 -46.94
C ARG A 8 -69.51 -24.60 -45.83
N ILE A 9 -69.65 -24.36 -44.52
CA ILE A 9 -70.83 -24.70 -43.69
C ILE A 9 -70.41 -24.61 -42.21
N MET A 10 -71.22 -23.92 -41.41
CA MET A 10 -71.29 -23.99 -39.94
C MET A 10 -72.50 -24.86 -39.57
N PRO A 11 -72.53 -25.47 -38.37
CA PRO A 11 -73.51 -24.96 -37.41
C PRO A 11 -73.03 -24.94 -35.95
N ARG A 12 -73.78 -24.15 -35.16
CA ARG A 12 -73.71 -23.93 -33.71
C ARG A 12 -74.20 -25.17 -32.92
N LEU A 13 -73.84 -25.30 -31.63
CA LEU A 13 -74.69 -25.10 -30.43
C LEU A 13 -74.19 -25.89 -29.18
N LEU A 14 -74.38 -25.27 -28.00
CA LEU A 14 -74.64 -25.81 -26.64
C LEU A 14 -73.53 -26.44 -25.74
N THR A 15 -73.20 -25.68 -24.69
CA THR A 15 -73.22 -26.00 -23.23
C THR A 15 -72.77 -27.38 -22.71
N ALA A 16 -71.77 -27.41 -21.81
CA ALA A 16 -71.88 -28.03 -20.47
C ALA A 16 -70.56 -27.92 -19.65
N LEU A 17 -70.73 -27.42 -18.44
CA LEU A 17 -69.82 -27.45 -17.30
C LEU A 17 -69.61 -28.91 -16.83
N ALA A 18 -68.36 -29.35 -16.67
CA ALA A 18 -68.02 -30.49 -15.81
C ALA A 18 -66.58 -30.37 -15.30
N LEU A 19 -66.50 -29.93 -14.04
CA LEU A 19 -65.35 -29.94 -13.16
C LEU A 19 -64.99 -31.40 -12.81
N VAL A 20 -63.79 -31.87 -13.16
CA VAL A 20 -63.21 -33.09 -12.56
C VAL A 20 -61.77 -32.79 -12.17
N PHE A 21 -61.59 -32.64 -10.86
CA PHE A 21 -60.32 -32.63 -10.14
C PHE A 21 -59.62 -33.97 -10.32
N ALA A 22 -58.45 -33.98 -10.94
CA ALA A 22 -57.48 -35.07 -10.78
C ALA A 22 -56.23 -34.49 -10.12
N LEU A 23 -56.09 -34.81 -8.83
CA LEU A 23 -54.90 -34.55 -8.03
C LEU A 23 -53.69 -35.22 -8.66
N VAL A 24 -52.83 -34.44 -9.29
CA VAL A 24 -51.41 -34.74 -9.37
C VAL A 24 -50.75 -33.79 -8.39
N THR A 25 -50.38 -34.29 -7.22
CA THR A 25 -49.45 -33.63 -6.30
C THR A 25 -48.08 -33.57 -6.99
N PRO A 26 -47.56 -32.40 -7.39
CA PRO A 26 -46.13 -32.23 -7.34
C PRO A 26 -45.77 -32.22 -5.86
N ALA A 27 -44.96 -33.17 -5.42
CA ALA A 27 -44.15 -32.96 -4.24
C ALA A 27 -43.33 -31.70 -4.52
N ALA A 28 -43.80 -30.56 -4.03
CA ALA A 28 -42.99 -29.38 -3.88
C ALA A 28 -41.86 -29.81 -2.95
N MET A 29 -40.72 -30.15 -3.53
CA MET A 29 -39.48 -30.03 -2.79
C MET A 29 -39.45 -28.58 -2.36
N ALA A 30 -39.78 -28.35 -1.09
CA ALA A 30 -39.38 -27.15 -0.41
C ALA A 30 -37.86 -27.14 -0.53
N LEU A 31 -37.38 -26.45 -1.57
CA LEU A 31 -36.03 -25.91 -1.56
C LEU A 31 -35.87 -25.29 -0.17
N PRO A 32 -34.80 -25.62 0.57
CA PRO A 32 -34.56 -24.98 1.85
C PRO A 32 -34.71 -23.49 1.60
N ALA A 33 -35.59 -22.85 2.38
CA ALA A 33 -35.76 -21.41 2.36
C ALA A 33 -34.36 -20.81 2.32
N GLN A 34 -33.99 -20.23 1.19
CA GLN A 34 -32.68 -19.62 1.00
C GLN A 34 -32.64 -18.58 2.11
N ALA A 35 -31.84 -18.86 3.13
CA ALA A 35 -31.66 -17.96 4.25
C ALA A 35 -31.41 -16.59 3.62
N ALA A 36 -32.21 -15.60 3.98
CA ALA A 36 -32.06 -14.25 3.48
C ALA A 36 -30.57 -13.90 3.60
N THR A 37 -29.88 -13.85 2.46
CA THR A 37 -28.44 -13.63 2.45
C THR A 37 -28.28 -12.19 2.90
N ASP A 38 -27.85 -12.03 4.14
CA ASP A 38 -27.34 -10.77 4.66
C ASP A 38 -26.44 -10.17 3.55
N GLY A 39 -26.72 -8.94 3.13
CA GLY A 39 -26.05 -8.33 1.97
C GLY A 39 -24.52 -8.26 2.16
N PRO A 40 -23.76 -7.83 1.14
CA PRO A 40 -22.32 -7.71 1.24
C PRO A 40 -21.91 -6.96 2.50
N LYS A 41 -20.92 -7.49 3.24
CA LYS A 41 -20.42 -6.88 4.48
C LYS A 41 -18.98 -7.25 4.75
N ILE A 42 -18.28 -6.39 5.49
CA ILE A 42 -16.93 -6.65 6.00
C ILE A 42 -16.89 -6.61 7.53
N THR A 43 -16.00 -7.41 8.11
CA THR A 43 -15.68 -7.41 9.54
C THR A 43 -14.19 -7.26 9.77
N LEU A 44 -13.80 -6.63 10.87
CA LEU A 44 -12.41 -6.44 11.27
C LEU A 44 -12.06 -7.38 12.43
N SER A 45 -10.88 -7.98 12.42
CA SER A 45 -10.37 -8.73 13.57
C SER A 45 -10.15 -7.83 14.79
N LYS A 46 -9.95 -6.52 14.56
CA LYS A 46 -9.83 -5.49 15.59
C LYS A 46 -10.37 -4.16 15.07
N ALA A 47 -11.35 -3.59 15.78
CA ALA A 47 -12.02 -2.34 15.41
C ALA A 47 -11.55 -1.13 16.24
N THR A 48 -10.74 -1.34 17.29
CA THR A 48 -10.18 -0.26 18.12
C THR A 48 -8.68 -0.41 18.23
N ILE A 49 -7.95 0.62 17.83
CA ILE A 49 -6.49 0.71 17.92
C ILE A 49 -6.16 1.67 19.06
N THR A 50 -5.32 1.21 19.99
CA THR A 50 -4.89 2.01 21.14
C THR A 50 -3.47 2.48 20.92
N GLY A 51 -3.21 3.76 21.15
CA GLY A 51 -1.91 4.37 20.88
C GLY A 51 -1.66 4.63 19.39
N ASP A 52 -0.41 4.97 19.06
CA ASP A 52 0.01 5.34 17.70
C ASP A 52 0.73 4.19 16.95
N GLU A 53 0.76 2.99 17.53
CA GLU A 53 1.44 1.84 16.95
C GLU A 53 0.76 1.30 15.69
N GLU A 54 1.57 0.72 14.81
CA GLU A 54 1.10 -0.03 13.66
C GLU A 54 0.56 -1.40 14.08
N VAL A 55 -0.71 -1.65 13.77
CA VAL A 55 -1.41 -2.89 14.08
C VAL A 55 -1.83 -3.56 12.79
N ALA A 56 -1.52 -4.84 12.63
CA ALA A 56 -2.09 -5.64 11.56
C ALA A 56 -3.53 -6.04 11.93
N ILE A 57 -4.49 -5.71 11.07
CA ILE A 57 -5.88 -6.18 11.18
C ILE A 57 -6.23 -7.07 10.00
N THR A 58 -7.04 -8.08 10.25
CA THR A 58 -7.65 -8.91 9.21
C THR A 58 -9.03 -8.37 8.88
N VAL A 59 -9.32 -8.27 7.60
CA VAL A 59 -10.61 -7.89 7.02
C VAL A 59 -11.19 -9.11 6.35
N THR A 60 -12.36 -9.52 6.81
CA THR A 60 -13.12 -10.62 6.22
C THR A 60 -14.34 -10.05 5.53
N GLY A 61 -14.48 -10.30 4.23
CA GLY A 61 -15.66 -9.96 3.45
C GLY A 61 -16.56 -11.17 3.21
N THR A 62 -17.88 -10.97 3.22
CA THR A 62 -18.88 -12.00 2.89
C THR A 62 -20.02 -11.39 2.08
N GLY A 63 -20.68 -12.19 1.25
CA GLY A 63 -21.85 -11.79 0.48
C GLY A 63 -21.56 -10.99 -0.80
N PHE A 64 -20.31 -10.89 -1.24
CA PHE A 64 -19.93 -10.17 -2.46
C PHE A 64 -20.04 -11.08 -3.69
N ASP A 65 -21.03 -10.88 -4.56
CA ASP A 65 -21.17 -11.68 -5.79
C ASP A 65 -20.00 -11.43 -6.76
N PRO A 66 -19.14 -12.41 -7.04
CA PRO A 66 -17.97 -12.23 -7.90
C PRO A 66 -18.34 -11.81 -9.32
N ALA A 67 -19.53 -12.13 -9.83
CA ALA A 67 -19.92 -11.86 -11.21
C ALA A 67 -20.52 -10.46 -11.44
N LEU A 68 -20.90 -9.76 -10.37
CA LEU A 68 -21.84 -8.64 -10.47
C LEU A 68 -21.15 -7.28 -10.70
N ALA A 69 -19.92 -7.09 -10.22
CA ALA A 69 -19.13 -5.91 -10.59
C ALA A 69 -18.35 -6.19 -11.88
N THR A 70 -18.72 -5.54 -12.99
CA THR A 70 -18.04 -5.69 -14.29
C THR A 70 -17.23 -4.45 -14.66
N SER A 71 -16.08 -4.66 -15.30
CA SER A 71 -15.20 -3.60 -15.82
C SER A 71 -15.92 -2.76 -16.89
N ASN A 72 -15.87 -1.42 -16.79
CA ASN A 72 -16.60 -0.51 -17.68
C ASN A 72 -15.78 -0.01 -18.90
N GLY A 73 -14.51 -0.39 -19.05
CA GLY A 73 -13.69 -0.02 -20.21
C GLY A 73 -12.19 0.19 -19.93
N ALA A 74 -11.42 0.42 -21.00
CA ALA A 74 -9.96 0.54 -21.00
C ALA A 74 -9.45 1.98 -20.72
N PRO A 75 -8.21 2.14 -20.23
CA PRO A 75 -7.21 1.11 -19.96
C PRO A 75 -7.38 0.47 -18.58
N SER A 76 -7.74 -0.81 -18.58
CA SER A 76 -7.90 -1.65 -17.39
C SER A 76 -7.17 -2.98 -17.66
N PRO A 77 -6.50 -3.57 -16.65
CA PRO A 77 -5.91 -4.91 -16.79
C PRO A 77 -6.97 -6.02 -16.90
N ILE A 78 -8.23 -5.73 -16.54
CA ILE A 78 -9.37 -6.64 -16.72
C ILE A 78 -10.21 -6.18 -17.92
N PRO A 79 -10.45 -7.04 -18.93
CA PRO A 79 -11.25 -6.72 -20.11
C PRO A 79 -12.64 -6.16 -19.77
N ALA A 80 -13.18 -5.33 -20.65
CA ALA A 80 -14.51 -4.75 -20.46
C ALA A 80 -15.58 -5.85 -20.42
N GLY A 81 -16.49 -5.77 -19.45
CA GLY A 81 -17.54 -6.78 -19.23
C GLY A 81 -17.13 -7.93 -18.30
N ASP A 82 -15.83 -8.14 -18.07
CA ASP A 82 -15.36 -9.18 -17.15
C ASP A 82 -15.50 -8.74 -15.68
N PRO A 83 -15.59 -9.71 -14.74
CA PRO A 83 -15.59 -9.47 -13.30
C PRO A 83 -14.45 -8.57 -12.81
N ALA A 84 -14.79 -7.32 -12.48
CA ALA A 84 -13.88 -6.33 -11.91
C ALA A 84 -13.71 -6.45 -10.39
N GLY A 85 -14.52 -7.28 -9.72
CA GLY A 85 -14.40 -7.51 -8.28
C GLY A 85 -14.61 -6.26 -7.42
N VAL A 86 -13.94 -6.22 -6.27
CA VAL A 86 -14.18 -5.26 -5.18
C VAL A 86 -12.86 -4.67 -4.72
N PHE A 87 -12.76 -3.35 -4.66
CA PHE A 87 -11.67 -2.70 -3.95
C PHE A 87 -11.93 -2.74 -2.46
N VAL A 88 -10.90 -3.06 -1.68
CA VAL A 88 -10.90 -3.04 -0.22
C VAL A 88 -9.85 -2.01 0.19
N VAL A 89 -10.25 -0.97 0.91
CA VAL A 89 -9.41 0.21 1.14
C VAL A 89 -9.36 0.55 2.62
N TRP A 90 -8.16 0.64 3.15
CA TRP A 90 -7.90 1.23 4.45
C TRP A 90 -7.69 2.74 4.31
N GLY A 91 -8.42 3.55 5.09
CA GLY A 91 -8.27 4.99 5.06
C GLY A 91 -9.32 5.76 5.87
N ALA A 92 -9.63 6.98 5.45
CA ALA A 92 -10.66 7.81 6.08
C ALA A 92 -11.55 8.49 5.02
N PHE A 93 -12.86 8.31 5.13
CA PHE A 93 -13.82 8.67 4.08
C PHE A 93 -14.94 9.57 4.63
N PRO A 94 -15.47 10.51 3.83
CA PRO A 94 -16.68 11.23 4.19
C PRO A 94 -17.85 10.27 4.43
N GLU A 95 -18.72 10.58 5.39
CA GLU A 95 -19.89 9.74 5.74
C GLU A 95 -20.78 9.41 4.52
N ASN A 96 -20.91 10.35 3.59
CA ASN A 96 -21.75 10.22 2.40
C ASN A 96 -20.97 9.87 1.12
N TRP A 97 -19.74 9.36 1.23
CA TRP A 97 -18.95 8.99 0.05
C TRP A 97 -19.52 7.75 -0.63
N LYS A 98 -20.03 7.94 -1.85
CA LYS A 98 -20.68 6.89 -2.67
C LYS A 98 -20.22 6.96 -4.13
N PRO A 99 -19.23 6.16 -4.56
CA PRO A 99 -18.74 6.19 -5.94
C PRO A 99 -19.83 5.81 -6.97
N SER A 100 -20.79 4.97 -6.61
CA SER A 100 -21.97 4.65 -7.43
C SER A 100 -22.86 5.85 -7.74
N ALA A 101 -22.84 6.87 -6.87
CA ALA A 101 -23.53 8.14 -7.06
C ALA A 101 -22.63 9.24 -7.66
N GLY A 102 -21.42 8.87 -8.13
CA GLY A 102 -20.47 9.81 -8.75
C GLY A 102 -19.60 10.57 -7.76
N ALA A 103 -19.50 10.14 -6.50
CA ALA A 103 -18.57 10.76 -5.55
C ALA A 103 -17.11 10.64 -6.04
N SER A 104 -16.38 11.76 -6.02
CA SER A 104 -14.99 11.79 -6.49
C SER A 104 -14.06 10.96 -5.59
N GLY A 105 -13.12 10.26 -6.21
CA GLY A 105 -12.03 9.57 -5.51
C GLY A 105 -11.07 10.52 -4.78
N THR A 106 -11.07 11.82 -5.09
CA THR A 106 -10.26 12.85 -4.41
C THR A 106 -10.83 13.30 -3.06
N ALA A 107 -12.09 12.96 -2.77
CA ALA A 107 -12.77 13.35 -1.53
C ALA A 107 -12.45 12.43 -0.33
N ARG A 108 -11.61 11.42 -0.53
CA ARG A 108 -11.27 10.39 0.48
C ARG A 108 -9.77 10.29 0.70
N THR A 109 -9.39 9.81 1.87
CA THR A 109 -8.03 9.42 2.21
C THR A 109 -7.85 7.93 1.93
N ASN A 110 -6.98 7.59 0.99
CA ASN A 110 -6.55 6.21 0.73
C ASN A 110 -5.14 6.01 1.30
N VAL A 111 -5.02 5.18 2.33
CA VAL A 111 -3.71 4.82 2.92
C VAL A 111 -3.14 3.61 2.19
N GLU A 112 -3.95 2.57 2.06
CA GLU A 112 -3.64 1.34 1.35
C GLU A 112 -4.89 0.78 0.67
N GLN A 113 -4.74 0.25 -0.54
CA GLN A 113 -5.81 -0.39 -1.30
C GLN A 113 -5.38 -1.79 -1.72
N LYS A 114 -6.32 -2.72 -1.58
CA LYS A 114 -6.25 -4.07 -2.10
C LYS A 114 -7.42 -4.33 -3.04
N TRP A 115 -7.29 -5.36 -3.86
CA TRP A 115 -8.26 -5.68 -4.90
C TRP A 115 -8.71 -7.14 -4.81
N ALA A 116 -9.91 -7.35 -4.29
CA ALA A 116 -10.54 -8.67 -4.26
C ALA A 116 -11.14 -8.98 -5.63
N VAL A 117 -10.56 -9.94 -6.35
CA VAL A 117 -10.99 -10.35 -7.70
C VAL A 117 -11.14 -11.86 -7.79
N ALA A 118 -11.95 -12.32 -8.75
CA ALA A 118 -12.07 -13.73 -9.04
C ALA A 118 -10.70 -14.36 -9.37
N ALA A 119 -10.53 -15.63 -9.05
CA ALA A 119 -9.24 -16.32 -9.14
C ALA A 119 -8.60 -16.23 -10.53
N GLU A 120 -9.41 -16.26 -11.59
CA GLU A 120 -8.99 -16.12 -12.98
C GLU A 120 -8.34 -14.77 -13.30
N ASN A 121 -8.66 -13.72 -12.55
CA ASN A 121 -8.18 -12.35 -12.78
C ASN A 121 -6.97 -11.99 -11.90
N LEU A 122 -6.65 -12.79 -10.88
CA LEU A 122 -5.55 -12.52 -9.94
C LEU A 122 -4.21 -12.29 -10.65
N SER A 123 -3.83 -13.21 -11.54
CA SER A 123 -2.53 -13.14 -12.23
C SER A 123 -2.47 -11.97 -13.22
N GLY A 124 -3.60 -11.68 -13.89
CA GLY A 124 -3.72 -10.58 -14.86
C GLY A 124 -3.52 -9.19 -14.26
N ILE A 125 -3.75 -9.04 -12.95
CA ILE A 125 -3.58 -7.78 -12.22
C ILE A 125 -2.31 -7.71 -11.37
N GLY A 126 -1.38 -8.65 -11.55
CA GLY A 126 -0.09 -8.68 -10.83
C GLY A 126 -0.10 -9.52 -9.54
N GLY A 127 -1.18 -10.26 -9.28
CA GLY A 127 -1.29 -11.19 -8.16
C GLY A 127 -1.21 -10.52 -6.79
N SER A 128 -0.95 -11.33 -5.77
CA SER A 128 -0.85 -10.86 -4.38
C SER A 128 0.23 -9.79 -4.18
N ALA A 129 1.30 -9.80 -4.99
CA ALA A 129 2.34 -8.78 -4.97
C ALA A 129 1.82 -7.38 -5.36
N ALA A 130 0.78 -7.29 -6.19
CA ALA A 130 0.11 -6.04 -6.54
C ALA A 130 -1.06 -5.70 -5.60
N GLY A 131 -1.20 -6.42 -4.47
CA GLY A 131 -2.31 -6.25 -3.53
C GLY A 131 -3.61 -6.95 -3.95
N ALA A 132 -3.56 -7.87 -4.92
CA ALA A 132 -4.72 -8.68 -5.29
C ALA A 132 -5.02 -9.74 -4.23
N VAL A 133 -6.29 -9.94 -3.92
CA VAL A 133 -6.77 -11.04 -3.08
C VAL A 133 -7.87 -11.80 -3.78
N GLU A 134 -8.01 -13.08 -3.48
CA GLU A 134 -9.04 -13.90 -4.10
C GLU A 134 -10.42 -13.52 -3.52
N LEU A 135 -11.33 -13.12 -4.41
CA LEU A 135 -12.76 -13.13 -4.17
C LEU A 135 -13.28 -14.50 -4.60
N LYS A 136 -13.62 -15.33 -3.61
CA LYS A 136 -14.03 -16.71 -3.83
C LYS A 136 -15.42 -16.76 -4.46
N ALA A 137 -15.74 -17.91 -5.06
CA ALA A 137 -17.04 -18.17 -5.69
C ALA A 137 -18.23 -18.07 -4.71
N ASP A 138 -18.01 -18.26 -3.41
CA ASP A 138 -19.01 -18.10 -2.34
C ASP A 138 -19.21 -16.62 -1.91
N GLY A 139 -18.49 -15.70 -2.55
CA GLY A 139 -18.52 -14.28 -2.29
C GLY A 139 -17.78 -13.84 -1.02
N SER A 140 -16.89 -14.70 -0.50
CA SER A 140 -15.99 -14.35 0.59
C SER A 140 -14.60 -13.94 0.10
N PHE A 141 -13.95 -13.08 0.87
CA PHE A 141 -12.53 -12.76 0.72
C PHE A 141 -11.91 -12.49 2.08
N GLU A 142 -10.59 -12.60 2.18
CA GLU A 142 -9.84 -12.20 3.36
C GLU A 142 -8.60 -11.40 2.95
N THR A 143 -8.30 -10.35 3.70
CA THR A 143 -7.05 -9.62 3.55
C THR A 143 -6.61 -8.94 4.83
N THR A 144 -5.37 -8.49 4.88
CA THR A 144 -4.80 -7.78 6.04
C THR A 144 -4.46 -6.33 5.71
N PHE A 145 -4.56 -5.43 6.68
CA PHE A 145 -4.01 -4.08 6.56
C PHE A 145 -3.14 -3.77 7.77
N THR A 146 -2.08 -3.00 7.56
CA THR A 146 -1.37 -2.34 8.66
C THR A 146 -2.02 -0.99 8.91
N VAL A 147 -2.57 -0.80 10.11
CA VAL A 147 -3.33 0.39 10.49
C VAL A 147 -2.70 1.12 11.66
N SER A 148 -2.67 2.45 11.61
CA SER A 148 -2.34 3.32 12.74
C SER A 148 -2.88 4.73 12.52
N LYS A 149 -3.02 5.49 13.61
CA LYS A 149 -3.38 6.92 13.56
C LYS A 149 -2.29 7.73 12.86
N ALA A 150 -1.02 7.33 13.00
CA ALA A 150 0.13 7.95 12.36
C ALA A 150 0.11 7.78 10.84
N LEU A 151 -0.21 6.58 10.32
CA LEU A 151 -0.30 6.31 8.88
C LEU A 151 -1.39 7.15 8.20
N LEU A 152 -2.52 7.37 8.88
CA LEU A 152 -3.56 8.29 8.40
C LEU A 152 -3.06 9.73 8.32
N LYS A 153 -2.47 10.23 9.41
CA LYS A 153 -1.95 11.61 9.49
C LYS A 153 -0.79 11.87 8.52
N ALA A 154 0.02 10.86 8.22
CA ALA A 154 1.11 10.95 7.27
C ALA A 154 0.61 11.18 5.83
N LYS A 155 -0.58 10.68 5.49
CA LYS A 155 -1.20 10.89 4.18
C LYS A 155 -1.98 12.20 4.13
N TYR A 156 -2.70 12.56 5.19
CA TYR A 156 -3.50 13.78 5.27
C TYR A 156 -3.42 14.39 6.67
N SER A 157 -2.93 15.62 6.76
CA SER A 157 -2.75 16.33 8.02
C SER A 157 -4.06 16.77 8.68
N ASP A 158 -5.16 16.82 7.92
CA ASP A 158 -6.51 17.13 8.39
C ASP A 158 -7.44 15.93 8.14
N LEU A 159 -8.08 15.46 9.22
CA LEU A 159 -9.06 14.37 9.21
C LEU A 159 -10.48 14.88 9.53
N SER A 160 -10.69 16.19 9.59
CA SER A 160 -11.98 16.79 9.91
C SER A 160 -13.06 16.36 8.89
N GLY A 161 -14.19 15.85 9.40
CA GLY A 161 -15.29 15.35 8.56
C GLY A 161 -15.03 14.01 7.86
N LEU A 162 -13.93 13.32 8.17
CA LEU A 162 -13.63 11.98 7.66
C LEU A 162 -13.81 10.92 8.75
N ASN A 163 -14.27 9.74 8.33
CA ASN A 163 -14.47 8.57 9.18
C ASN A 163 -13.36 7.55 8.90
N PRO A 164 -12.49 7.25 9.86
CA PRO A 164 -11.48 6.20 9.71
C PRO A 164 -12.12 4.80 9.68
N GLY A 165 -11.68 3.96 8.75
CA GLY A 165 -12.20 2.61 8.62
C GLY A 165 -11.67 1.88 7.39
N VAL A 166 -12.13 0.65 7.23
CA VAL A 166 -11.98 -0.09 5.99
C VAL A 166 -13.26 0.06 5.19
N TYR A 167 -13.12 0.31 3.89
CA TYR A 167 -14.22 0.53 2.96
C TYR A 167 -14.11 -0.43 1.79
N THR A 168 -15.25 -0.95 1.34
CA THR A 168 -15.34 -1.67 0.06
C THR A 168 -16.11 -0.84 -0.95
N TYR A 169 -15.83 -1.04 -2.24
CA TYR A 169 -16.64 -0.54 -3.35
C TYR A 169 -16.25 -1.29 -4.63
N ALA A 170 -17.11 -1.22 -5.64
CA ALA A 170 -16.92 -1.99 -6.86
C ALA A 170 -15.67 -1.53 -7.66
N GLY A 171 -14.99 -2.50 -8.26
CA GLY A 171 -13.79 -2.28 -9.07
C GLY A 171 -14.08 -1.57 -10.39
N LEU A 172 -13.05 -0.91 -10.94
CA LEU A 172 -12.98 -0.42 -12.34
C LEU A 172 -14.23 0.32 -12.84
N GLY A 173 -14.72 1.26 -12.04
CA GLY A 173 -15.82 2.15 -12.43
C GLY A 173 -17.20 1.47 -12.53
N SER A 174 -17.34 0.26 -12.01
CA SER A 174 -18.63 -0.37 -11.75
C SER A 174 -19.40 0.40 -10.67
N THR A 175 -20.72 0.48 -10.78
CA THR A 175 -21.58 1.33 -9.92
C THR A 175 -22.39 0.52 -8.91
N GLN A 176 -21.87 -0.63 -8.47
CA GLN A 176 -22.59 -1.54 -7.59
C GLN A 176 -22.65 -1.00 -6.17
N ALA A 177 -23.72 -0.25 -5.86
CA ALA A 177 -23.94 0.40 -4.57
C ALA A 177 -23.94 -0.60 -3.40
N GLN A 178 -24.35 -1.85 -3.64
CA GLN A 178 -24.34 -2.90 -2.61
C GLN A 178 -22.92 -3.30 -2.17
N TYR A 179 -21.88 -2.95 -2.93
CA TYR A 179 -20.48 -3.18 -2.54
C TYR A 179 -19.89 -2.01 -1.75
N GLU A 180 -20.62 -0.91 -1.58
CA GLU A 180 -20.23 0.24 -0.77
C GLU A 180 -20.49 -0.05 0.72
N THR A 181 -19.61 -0.85 1.32
CA THR A 181 -19.70 -1.25 2.72
C THR A 181 -18.54 -0.65 3.51
N SER A 182 -18.68 -0.58 4.82
CA SER A 182 -17.60 -0.09 5.68
C SER A 182 -17.58 -0.80 7.02
N ALA A 183 -16.39 -0.86 7.61
CA ALA A 183 -16.20 -1.18 9.01
C ALA A 183 -15.35 -0.09 9.65
N ALA A 184 -15.90 0.56 10.67
CA ALA A 184 -15.25 1.67 11.35
C ALA A 184 -14.04 1.21 12.16
N LEU A 185 -12.99 2.03 12.17
CA LEU A 185 -11.81 1.83 13.00
C LEU A 185 -11.67 3.02 13.97
N ALA A 186 -11.76 2.74 15.26
CA ALA A 186 -11.59 3.73 16.31
C ALA A 186 -10.12 3.81 16.75
N PHE A 187 -9.64 5.01 17.04
CA PHE A 187 -8.32 5.24 17.62
C PHE A 187 -8.47 5.82 19.03
N ALA A 188 -8.10 5.04 20.04
CA ALA A 188 -8.05 5.46 21.43
C ALA A 188 -6.62 5.90 21.77
N ASP A 189 -6.48 6.96 22.56
CA ASP A 189 -5.19 7.30 23.13
C ASP A 189 -4.82 6.25 24.20
N ALA A 190 -3.53 5.92 24.32
CA ALA A 190 -3.08 5.01 25.38
C ALA A 190 -3.31 5.69 26.73
N GLU A 191 -3.95 5.00 27.69
CA GLU A 191 -4.04 5.54 29.04
C GLU A 191 -2.61 5.75 29.60
N PRO A 192 -2.31 6.92 30.17
CA PRO A 192 -1.06 7.10 30.88
C PRO A 192 -1.05 6.15 32.06
N GLY A 193 -0.18 5.14 32.01
CA GLY A 193 -0.06 4.11 33.02
C GLY A 193 0.08 4.72 34.41
N GLY A 194 -0.92 4.49 35.25
CA GLY A 194 -0.86 4.79 36.68
C GLY A 194 0.16 3.87 37.33
N ASP A 195 1.30 4.44 37.68
CA ASP A 195 2.14 3.91 38.75
C ASP A 195 1.32 3.92 40.04
N ASN A 196 0.97 2.73 40.52
CA ASN A 196 0.63 2.51 41.92
C ASN A 196 1.28 1.19 42.32
N GLY A 197 2.50 1.30 42.84
CA GLY A 197 2.95 0.36 43.85
C GLY A 197 2.03 0.42 45.07
N ASP A 198 1.48 -0.71 45.47
CA ASP A 198 1.37 -1.04 46.87
C ASP A 198 1.45 -2.57 47.05
N ASP A 199 2.17 -2.90 48.10
CA ASP A 199 2.60 -4.19 48.60
C ASP A 199 1.46 -4.88 49.38
N SER A 200 1.65 -6.17 49.62
CA SER A 200 1.15 -6.95 50.77
C SER A 200 0.11 -8.06 50.54
N THR A 201 0.67 -9.27 50.51
CA THR A 201 0.38 -10.47 51.34
C THR A 201 -0.98 -11.19 51.38
N GLY A 202 -0.91 -12.54 51.35
CA GLY A 202 -1.87 -13.49 51.96
C GLY A 202 -2.62 -14.37 50.95
N ASP A 203 -2.12 -15.56 50.59
CA ASP A 203 -2.33 -16.87 51.25
C ASP A 203 -3.68 -17.58 50.98
N GLY A 204 -3.59 -18.72 50.28
CA GLY A 204 -4.25 -19.98 50.65
C GLY A 204 -5.75 -20.17 50.41
N GLY A 205 -6.12 -21.01 49.44
CA GLY A 205 -7.48 -21.59 49.39
C GLY A 205 -7.82 -22.42 48.15
N THR A 206 -7.47 -23.70 48.18
CA THR A 206 -7.81 -24.75 47.21
C THR A 206 -9.29 -25.15 47.20
N GLY A 207 -9.79 -25.59 46.04
CA GLY A 207 -10.79 -26.68 45.98
C GLY A 207 -11.87 -26.59 44.89
N GLY A 208 -11.85 -27.53 43.93
CA GLY A 208 -13.09 -28.13 43.41
C GLY A 208 -13.25 -28.24 41.89
N ASN A 209 -12.92 -29.41 41.34
CA ASN A 209 -13.17 -29.87 39.96
C ASN A 209 -14.65 -29.89 39.53
N ASN A 210 -14.87 -29.67 38.23
CA ASN A 210 -15.65 -30.49 37.27
C ASN A 210 -15.28 -29.93 35.88
N GLY A 211 -14.80 -30.65 34.87
CA GLY A 211 -15.03 -32.03 34.49
C GLY A 211 -15.63 -32.05 33.08
N ASP A 212 -14.77 -32.35 32.09
CA ASP A 212 -15.09 -32.93 30.77
C ASP A 212 -15.67 -32.04 29.65
N GLY A 213 -15.17 -32.29 28.43
CA GLY A 213 -15.73 -31.77 27.18
C GLY A 213 -14.70 -31.14 26.24
N GLY A 214 -13.77 -31.94 25.71
CA GLY A 214 -12.85 -31.50 24.66
C GLY A 214 -13.56 -31.03 23.38
N ASN A 215 -13.07 -29.94 22.83
CA ASN A 215 -12.92 -29.75 21.39
C ASN A 215 -11.63 -28.95 21.21
N GLY A 216 -10.53 -29.69 21.05
CA GLY A 216 -9.30 -29.12 20.55
C GLY A 216 -9.57 -28.62 19.14
N ASP A 217 -9.67 -27.30 19.01
CA ASP A 217 -9.49 -26.62 17.75
C ASP A 217 -8.02 -26.76 17.36
N ASP A 218 -7.66 -27.94 16.87
CA ASP A 218 -6.41 -28.19 16.14
C ASP A 218 -6.57 -27.60 14.73
N THR A 219 -6.76 -26.29 14.65
CA THR A 219 -6.37 -25.55 13.45
C THR A 219 -4.83 -25.50 13.48
N PRO A 220 -4.12 -26.08 12.49
CA PRO A 220 -2.68 -25.97 12.42
C PRO A 220 -2.29 -24.48 12.48
N PRO A 221 -1.30 -24.06 13.29
CA PRO A 221 -0.91 -22.67 13.35
C PRO A 221 -0.53 -22.21 11.94
N VAL A 222 -1.26 -21.22 11.41
CA VAL A 222 -0.95 -20.58 10.15
C VAL A 222 0.43 -19.93 10.32
N VAL A 223 1.46 -20.52 9.72
CA VAL A 223 2.83 -19.99 9.78
C VAL A 223 2.81 -18.65 9.03
N ALA A 224 2.86 -17.55 9.77
CA ALA A 224 2.87 -16.21 9.20
C ALA A 224 4.08 -16.05 8.25
N GLU A 225 3.90 -15.33 7.15
CA GLU A 225 4.97 -15.14 6.15
C GLU A 225 6.07 -14.18 6.66
N PRO A 226 7.33 -14.33 6.21
CA PRO A 226 8.40 -13.40 6.53
C PRO A 226 8.03 -11.96 6.14
N SER A 227 8.27 -11.01 7.04
CA SER A 227 7.95 -9.59 6.82
C SER A 227 9.03 -8.68 7.40
N VAL A 228 9.21 -7.50 6.80
CA VAL A 228 10.21 -6.52 7.20
C VAL A 228 9.57 -5.15 7.38
N THR A 229 9.89 -4.49 8.49
CA THR A 229 9.54 -3.09 8.77
C THR A 229 10.79 -2.24 8.88
N VAL A 230 10.73 -1.00 8.40
CA VAL A 230 11.86 -0.06 8.38
C VAL A 230 11.44 1.23 9.08
N SER A 231 12.23 1.71 10.04
CA SER A 231 11.87 2.86 10.88
C SER A 231 11.72 4.18 10.11
N LYS A 232 12.34 4.29 8.93
CA LYS A 232 12.24 5.45 8.04
C LYS A 232 12.43 5.04 6.59
N THR A 233 11.49 5.43 5.74
CA THR A 233 11.49 5.09 4.30
C THR A 233 11.52 6.30 3.38
N LYS A 234 11.46 7.53 3.91
CA LYS A 234 11.49 8.77 3.11
C LYS A 234 12.64 9.67 3.53
N PHE A 235 13.47 10.07 2.58
CA PHE A 235 14.67 10.88 2.80
C PHE A 235 14.61 12.14 1.94
N ILE A 236 15.00 13.28 2.52
CA ILE A 236 14.91 14.58 1.85
C ILE A 236 16.31 15.10 1.50
N GLY A 237 16.54 15.43 0.23
CA GLY A 237 17.80 15.98 -0.26
C GLY A 237 18.98 15.03 -0.03
N ALA A 238 20.01 15.53 0.65
CA ALA A 238 21.24 14.79 0.99
C ALA A 238 21.17 14.11 2.36
N GLU A 239 19.96 13.90 2.89
CA GLU A 239 19.78 13.29 4.21
C GLU A 239 20.43 11.90 4.30
N GLU A 240 21.10 11.69 5.43
CA GLU A 240 21.66 10.41 5.86
C GLU A 240 21.14 10.09 7.25
N ALA A 241 20.64 8.87 7.44
CA ALA A 241 20.20 8.40 8.74
C ALA A 241 20.49 6.91 8.93
N VAL A 242 20.67 6.51 10.18
CA VAL A 242 20.62 5.09 10.56
C VAL A 242 19.16 4.69 10.68
N VAL A 243 18.76 3.67 9.93
CA VAL A 243 17.41 3.08 10.02
C VAL A 243 17.48 1.74 10.74
N THR A 244 16.46 1.47 11.53
CA THR A 244 16.23 0.17 12.16
C THR A 244 15.36 -0.65 11.24
N VAL A 245 15.85 -1.83 10.87
CA VAL A 245 15.14 -2.83 10.08
C VAL A 245 14.78 -3.99 11.00
N ALA A 246 13.50 -4.28 11.15
CA ALA A 246 13.03 -5.42 11.95
C ALA A 246 12.39 -6.47 11.05
N GLY A 247 12.86 -7.70 11.14
CA GLY A 247 12.28 -8.86 10.47
C GLY A 247 11.47 -9.71 11.43
N LYS A 248 10.41 -10.34 10.92
CA LYS A 248 9.58 -11.34 11.63
C LYS A 248 9.30 -12.53 10.74
N ASN A 249 9.08 -13.70 11.35
CA ASN A 249 8.71 -14.96 10.71
C ASN A 249 9.72 -15.54 9.71
N PHE A 250 11.00 -15.15 9.79
CA PHE A 250 12.08 -15.77 9.02
C PHE A 250 12.47 -17.11 9.66
N ASP A 251 11.70 -18.17 9.39
CA ASP A 251 11.94 -19.52 9.93
C ASP A 251 13.38 -20.01 9.67
N PRO A 252 14.25 -20.04 10.70
CA PRO A 252 15.68 -20.28 10.55
C PRO A 252 16.02 -21.60 9.82
N SER A 253 15.10 -22.57 9.81
CA SER A 253 15.31 -23.88 9.17
C SER A 253 15.22 -23.85 7.64
N LEU A 254 14.58 -22.83 7.04
CA LEU A 254 14.26 -22.84 5.61
C LEU A 254 15.49 -22.59 4.72
N ALA A 255 16.36 -21.66 5.10
CA ALA A 255 17.48 -21.25 4.23
C ALA A 255 18.74 -22.09 4.50
N THR A 256 18.91 -23.21 3.79
CA THR A 256 20.15 -24.01 3.87
C THR A 256 21.22 -23.48 2.91
N GLY A 257 22.36 -23.06 3.44
CA GLY A 257 23.48 -22.48 2.69
C GLY A 257 24.08 -23.45 1.67
N ALA A 258 24.40 -22.94 0.48
CA ALA A 258 25.06 -23.70 -0.58
C ALA A 258 26.56 -23.40 -0.70
N ARG A 259 27.07 -22.40 0.04
CA ARG A 259 28.43 -21.87 -0.10
C ARG A 259 29.10 -21.61 1.26
N PRO A 260 30.43 -21.71 1.38
CA PRO A 260 31.11 -21.28 2.61
C PRO A 260 30.73 -19.85 3.02
N PRO A 261 30.73 -19.52 4.32
CA PRO A 261 31.13 -20.37 5.45
C PRO A 261 30.03 -21.27 6.04
N LEU A 262 28.76 -21.12 5.63
CA LEU A 262 27.61 -21.87 6.17
C LEU A 262 27.04 -22.93 5.20
N ALA A 263 27.90 -23.53 4.36
CA ALA A 263 27.48 -24.59 3.45
C ALA A 263 26.88 -25.77 4.24
N GLY A 264 25.67 -26.20 3.86
CA GLY A 264 24.93 -27.29 4.51
C GLY A 264 24.30 -26.94 5.85
N LYS A 265 24.34 -25.67 6.27
CA LYS A 265 23.76 -25.18 7.54
C LYS A 265 22.65 -24.15 7.30
N PRO A 266 21.78 -23.89 8.30
CA PRO A 266 20.96 -22.69 8.35
C PRO A 266 21.79 -21.43 8.10
N ALA A 267 21.52 -20.77 6.98
CA ALA A 267 22.24 -19.60 6.50
C ALA A 267 21.51 -18.29 6.75
N GLY A 268 20.28 -18.34 7.27
CA GLY A 268 19.47 -17.16 7.57
C GLY A 268 19.30 -16.22 6.37
N ALA A 269 19.27 -14.91 6.62
CA ALA A 269 18.95 -13.89 5.63
C ALA A 269 19.98 -12.76 5.60
N TYR A 270 20.35 -12.31 4.39
CA TYR A 270 20.97 -11.01 4.21
C TYR A 270 19.90 -9.92 4.35
N VAL A 271 20.28 -8.79 4.96
CA VAL A 271 19.48 -7.57 5.07
C VAL A 271 20.29 -6.46 4.41
N VAL A 272 19.79 -5.90 3.32
CA VAL A 272 20.59 -5.05 2.41
C VAL A 272 19.88 -3.74 2.14
N PHE A 273 20.61 -2.63 2.29
CA PHE A 273 20.25 -1.36 1.66
C PHE A 273 20.91 -1.30 0.28
N GLY A 274 20.10 -1.13 -0.76
CA GLY A 274 20.57 -1.16 -2.13
C GLY A 274 19.55 -0.64 -3.14
N ALA A 275 19.88 -0.77 -4.43
CA ALA A 275 18.96 -0.52 -5.51
C ALA A 275 19.03 -1.63 -6.57
N PHE A 276 17.93 -2.37 -6.77
CA PHE A 276 17.88 -3.52 -7.66
C PHE A 276 16.75 -3.39 -8.69
N ALA A 277 16.89 -4.07 -9.83
CA ALA A 277 15.85 -4.11 -10.86
C ALA A 277 14.60 -4.88 -10.36
N ASP A 278 13.42 -4.60 -10.91
CA ASP A 278 12.16 -5.27 -10.54
C ASP A 278 12.23 -6.80 -10.63
N GLU A 279 12.92 -7.32 -11.66
CA GLU A 279 13.03 -8.75 -11.91
C GLU A 279 14.11 -9.44 -11.06
N TRP A 280 14.79 -8.70 -10.17
CA TRP A 280 15.90 -9.24 -9.41
C TRP A 280 15.43 -10.25 -8.36
N GLN A 281 15.66 -11.54 -8.64
CA GLN A 281 15.19 -12.65 -7.81
C GLN A 281 16.28 -13.74 -7.62
N PRO A 282 17.04 -13.72 -6.51
CA PRO A 282 18.10 -14.72 -6.22
C PRO A 282 17.64 -16.17 -6.30
N SER A 283 16.42 -16.46 -5.87
CA SER A 283 15.82 -17.79 -5.83
C SER A 283 15.59 -18.38 -7.22
N LYS A 284 15.52 -17.53 -8.25
CA LYS A 284 15.49 -17.93 -9.67
C LYS A 284 16.86 -17.88 -10.35
N GLY A 285 17.93 -17.78 -9.57
CA GLY A 285 19.31 -17.83 -10.07
C GLY A 285 19.90 -16.47 -10.42
N ALA A 286 19.29 -15.35 -10.02
CA ALA A 286 19.89 -14.03 -10.21
C ALA A 286 21.26 -13.94 -9.49
N GLY A 287 22.32 -13.77 -10.30
CA GLY A 287 23.70 -13.76 -9.83
C GLY A 287 24.01 -12.61 -8.85
N SER A 288 25.19 -12.65 -8.22
CA SER A 288 25.68 -11.51 -7.43
C SER A 288 26.09 -10.33 -8.32
N SER A 289 26.50 -10.58 -9.56
CA SER A 289 26.83 -9.55 -10.56
C SER A 289 25.63 -8.70 -10.97
N THR A 290 24.40 -9.16 -10.75
CA THR A 290 23.17 -8.41 -11.01
C THR A 290 22.72 -7.58 -9.80
N ARG A 291 23.56 -7.46 -8.76
CA ARG A 291 23.36 -6.59 -7.58
C ARG A 291 24.39 -5.46 -7.55
N PRO A 292 24.51 -4.62 -8.60
CA PRO A 292 25.59 -3.63 -8.69
C PRO A 292 25.53 -2.59 -7.57
N VAL A 293 24.36 -2.36 -6.96
CA VAL A 293 24.15 -1.34 -5.94
C VAL A 293 23.80 -2.00 -4.60
N ASN A 294 24.83 -2.50 -3.91
CA ASN A 294 24.75 -2.86 -2.48
C ASN A 294 25.51 -1.79 -1.69
N ALA A 295 24.76 -0.94 -0.99
CA ALA A 295 25.26 0.22 -0.26
C ALA A 295 25.43 -0.06 1.25
N GLY A 296 24.82 -1.11 1.76
CA GLY A 296 25.00 -1.60 3.13
C GLY A 296 24.40 -2.98 3.31
N GLN A 297 25.05 -3.84 4.09
CA GLN A 297 24.59 -5.21 4.31
C GLN A 297 24.82 -5.64 5.76
N LYS A 298 23.84 -6.35 6.31
CA LYS A 298 23.94 -7.19 7.51
C LYS A 298 23.56 -8.63 7.17
N TRP A 299 23.98 -9.57 8.00
CA TRP A 299 23.66 -10.99 7.83
C TRP A 299 23.06 -11.55 9.11
N ALA A 300 21.74 -11.79 9.07
CA ALA A 300 20.98 -12.41 10.14
C ALA A 300 21.21 -13.93 10.12
N VAL A 301 21.87 -14.46 11.15
CA VAL A 301 22.17 -15.88 11.33
C VAL A 301 21.93 -16.30 12.78
N SER A 302 21.90 -17.60 13.06
CA SER A 302 21.80 -18.09 14.44
C SER A 302 22.93 -17.50 15.31
N ALA A 303 22.68 -17.24 16.59
CA ALA A 303 23.70 -16.73 17.50
C ALA A 303 24.98 -17.59 17.52
N GLY A 304 24.83 -18.92 17.40
CA GLY A 304 25.95 -19.86 17.35
C GLY A 304 26.80 -19.76 16.08
N ASP A 305 26.23 -19.29 14.97
CA ASP A 305 26.91 -19.15 13.68
C ASP A 305 27.49 -17.74 13.45
N MET A 306 27.14 -16.74 14.27
CA MET A 306 27.64 -15.37 14.12
C MET A 306 29.18 -15.30 14.14
N GLY A 307 29.83 -16.05 15.02
CA GLY A 307 31.30 -16.13 15.06
C GLY A 307 31.91 -16.75 13.81
N THR A 308 31.21 -17.71 13.19
CA THR A 308 31.65 -18.40 11.95
C THR A 308 31.68 -17.44 10.75
N ILE A 309 30.81 -16.43 10.73
CA ILE A 309 30.75 -15.43 9.66
C ILE A 309 31.59 -14.17 9.94
N GLY A 310 32.41 -14.17 11.00
CA GLY A 310 33.28 -13.05 11.37
C GLY A 310 32.71 -12.09 12.44
N GLY A 311 31.56 -12.43 13.04
CA GLY A 311 30.95 -11.69 14.15
C GLY A 311 30.34 -10.35 13.75
N ALA A 312 29.97 -9.56 14.75
CA ALA A 312 29.27 -8.28 14.56
C ALA A 312 30.06 -7.28 13.68
N ASN A 313 31.39 -7.30 13.77
CA ASN A 313 32.27 -6.46 12.95
C ASN A 313 32.18 -6.79 11.44
N ALA A 314 31.88 -8.04 11.09
CA ALA A 314 31.62 -8.46 9.72
C ALA A 314 30.15 -8.26 9.30
N GLY A 315 29.33 -7.64 10.16
CA GLY A 315 27.91 -7.38 9.91
C GLY A 315 26.96 -8.49 10.36
N ALA A 316 27.42 -9.45 11.17
CA ALA A 316 26.53 -10.46 11.76
C ALA A 316 25.50 -9.80 12.69
N ILE A 317 24.25 -10.21 12.56
CA ILE A 317 23.16 -9.95 13.50
C ILE A 317 22.46 -11.26 13.84
N GLU A 318 21.77 -11.32 14.97
CA GLU A 318 21.08 -12.53 15.37
C GLU A 318 19.74 -12.67 14.63
N LEU A 319 19.55 -13.82 13.99
CA LEU A 319 18.25 -14.38 13.64
C LEU A 319 17.83 -15.31 14.77
N LYS A 320 16.82 -14.90 15.53
CA LYS A 320 16.31 -15.64 16.69
C LYS A 320 15.52 -16.87 16.24
N ALA A 321 15.34 -17.81 17.18
CA ALA A 321 14.59 -19.03 16.94
C ALA A 321 13.11 -18.79 16.56
N ASP A 322 12.54 -17.66 16.98
CA ASP A 322 11.18 -17.22 16.60
C ASP A 322 11.11 -16.58 15.19
N GLY A 323 12.22 -16.56 14.45
CA GLY A 323 12.32 -15.98 13.13
C GLY A 323 12.36 -14.45 13.11
N SER A 324 12.60 -13.80 14.25
CA SER A 324 12.80 -12.35 14.32
C SER A 324 14.28 -11.95 14.27
N PHE A 325 14.54 -10.75 13.73
CA PHE A 325 15.85 -10.11 13.78
C PHE A 325 15.72 -8.59 13.80
N THR A 326 16.78 -7.90 14.21
CA THR A 326 16.90 -6.44 14.10
C THR A 326 18.26 -6.08 13.48
N ALA A 327 18.25 -5.17 12.52
CA ALA A 327 19.44 -4.64 11.86
C ALA A 327 19.45 -3.12 11.90
N GLU A 328 20.64 -2.53 11.99
CA GLU A 328 20.83 -1.10 11.74
C GLU A 328 21.62 -0.92 10.45
N LEU A 329 21.11 -0.07 9.57
CA LEU A 329 21.72 0.26 8.27
C LEU A 329 21.76 1.78 8.10
N THR A 330 22.89 2.31 7.67
CA THR A 330 22.98 3.70 7.22
C THR A 330 22.37 3.83 5.82
N VAL A 331 21.46 4.78 5.66
CA VAL A 331 20.71 5.03 4.42
C VAL A 331 20.92 6.48 4.01
N SER A 332 21.37 6.68 2.77
CA SER A 332 21.39 7.97 2.08
C SER A 332 21.44 7.75 0.57
N LYS A 333 21.02 8.75 -0.21
CA LYS A 333 21.07 8.69 -1.67
C LYS A 333 22.53 8.59 -2.17
N ALA A 334 23.42 9.34 -1.52
CA ALA A 334 24.84 9.39 -1.85
C ALA A 334 25.51 8.00 -1.75
N LEU A 335 25.10 7.16 -0.78
CA LEU A 335 25.63 5.79 -0.65
C LEU A 335 25.26 4.89 -1.84
N LEU A 336 24.08 5.06 -2.42
CA LEU A 336 23.68 4.34 -3.64
C LEU A 336 24.44 4.88 -4.86
N GLU A 337 24.51 6.20 -5.00
CA GLU A 337 25.19 6.88 -6.12
C GLU A 337 26.70 6.60 -6.13
N ALA A 338 27.31 6.40 -4.97
CA ALA A 338 28.70 5.98 -4.83
C ALA A 338 28.97 4.57 -5.40
N LYS A 339 27.94 3.71 -5.49
CA LYS A 339 28.03 2.39 -6.14
C LYS A 339 27.73 2.48 -7.63
N ARG A 340 26.78 3.34 -8.00
CA ARG A 340 26.39 3.59 -9.39
C ARG A 340 25.74 4.95 -9.51
N SER A 341 26.35 5.84 -10.31
CA SER A 341 25.86 7.21 -10.50
C SER A 341 24.49 7.30 -11.19
N ASP A 342 24.17 6.32 -12.05
CA ASP A 342 22.88 6.22 -12.72
C ASP A 342 22.02 5.11 -12.12
N LEU A 343 21.00 5.49 -11.36
CA LEU A 343 20.06 4.56 -10.71
C LEU A 343 18.81 4.29 -11.57
N THR A 344 18.77 4.73 -12.84
CA THR A 344 17.62 4.54 -13.72
C THR A 344 17.27 3.05 -13.88
N GLY A 345 15.99 2.71 -13.69
CA GLY A 345 15.48 1.33 -13.78
C GLY A 345 15.83 0.46 -12.57
N LEU A 346 16.35 1.04 -11.49
CA LEU A 346 16.58 0.36 -10.21
C LEU A 346 15.64 0.91 -9.15
N ASN A 347 15.31 0.08 -8.18
CA ASN A 347 14.42 0.42 -7.08
C ASN A 347 15.22 0.55 -5.80
N PRO A 348 15.39 1.76 -5.24
CA PRO A 348 16.02 1.94 -3.94
C PRO A 348 15.18 1.34 -2.81
N GLY A 349 15.80 0.61 -1.90
CA GLY A 349 15.10 0.10 -0.71
C GLY A 349 15.91 -0.82 0.18
N ILE A 350 15.21 -1.40 1.15
CA ILE A 350 15.68 -2.48 2.01
C ILE A 350 15.22 -3.80 1.43
N TYR A 351 16.17 -4.70 1.22
CA TYR A 351 15.93 -6.03 0.70
C TYR A 351 16.32 -7.08 1.73
N THR A 352 15.56 -8.16 1.77
CA THR A 352 16.06 -9.41 2.37
C THR A 352 16.16 -10.49 1.31
N TYR A 353 17.07 -11.45 1.52
CA TYR A 353 17.20 -12.63 0.67
C TYR A 353 18.06 -13.69 1.37
N PRO A 354 17.99 -14.96 0.98
CA PRO A 354 18.74 -16.05 1.62
C PRO A 354 20.26 -15.83 1.66
N GLY A 355 20.85 -16.15 2.82
CA GLY A 355 22.30 -16.14 3.07
C GLY A 355 23.06 -17.25 2.33
N SER A 356 24.39 -17.11 2.19
CA SER A 356 25.29 -18.22 1.77
C SER A 356 24.91 -18.91 0.43
N GLY A 357 24.20 -18.20 -0.46
CA GLY A 357 23.74 -18.76 -1.73
C GLY A 357 22.63 -19.81 -1.59
N ALA A 358 21.95 -19.86 -0.45
CA ALA A 358 20.71 -20.62 -0.30
C ALA A 358 19.63 -20.11 -1.27
N THR A 359 18.65 -20.96 -1.57
CA THR A 359 17.52 -20.65 -2.45
C THR A 359 16.24 -20.70 -1.64
N GLN A 360 15.68 -19.55 -1.26
CA GLN A 360 14.43 -19.44 -0.50
C GLN A 360 13.68 -18.16 -0.87
N ALA A 361 12.61 -18.30 -1.66
CA ALA A 361 11.82 -17.16 -2.15
C ALA A 361 11.09 -16.41 -1.03
N LYS A 362 10.70 -17.10 0.05
CA LYS A 362 10.03 -16.46 1.20
C LYS A 362 10.89 -15.42 1.91
N TYR A 363 12.22 -15.53 1.78
CA TYR A 363 13.15 -14.58 2.37
C TYR A 363 13.41 -13.38 1.46
N GLU A 364 12.78 -13.32 0.29
CA GLU A 364 12.96 -12.24 -0.68
C GLU A 364 11.91 -11.15 -0.45
N THR A 365 12.20 -10.24 0.47
CA THR A 365 11.33 -9.08 0.75
C THR A 365 11.91 -7.80 0.18
N PHE A 366 11.05 -6.83 -0.09
CA PHE A 366 11.44 -5.49 -0.51
C PHE A 366 10.60 -4.44 0.23
N THR A 367 11.27 -3.48 0.85
CA THR A 367 10.66 -2.28 1.43
C THR A 367 11.23 -1.05 0.70
N PRO A 368 10.41 -0.31 -0.06
CA PRO A 368 10.89 0.82 -0.86
C PRO A 368 11.42 1.97 0.02
N ILE A 369 12.47 2.64 -0.46
CA ILE A 369 12.97 3.90 0.11
C ILE A 369 12.80 5.01 -0.93
N GLU A 370 12.09 6.07 -0.55
CA GLU A 370 11.86 7.26 -1.36
C GLU A 370 12.91 8.33 -1.06
N PHE A 371 13.56 8.86 -2.09
CA PHE A 371 14.42 10.05 -2.00
C PHE A 371 13.74 11.21 -2.71
N VAL A 372 13.37 12.24 -1.94
CA VAL A 372 12.70 13.44 -2.45
C VAL A 372 13.68 14.61 -2.41
N SER A 373 13.66 15.47 -3.44
CA SER A 373 14.41 16.72 -3.40
C SER A 373 13.90 17.62 -2.26
N SER A 374 14.79 18.34 -1.59
CA SER A 374 14.42 19.37 -0.62
C SER A 374 13.69 20.53 -1.30
N ASP A 375 12.81 21.22 -0.57
CA ASP A 375 12.13 22.41 -1.09
C ASP A 375 13.15 23.50 -1.49
N PRO A 376 12.94 24.19 -2.63
CA PRO A 376 13.77 25.31 -3.03
C PRO A 376 13.63 26.44 -2.01
N SER A 377 14.76 27.02 -1.60
CA SER A 377 14.81 28.11 -0.61
C SER A 377 15.76 29.20 -1.04
N VAL A 378 15.50 30.43 -0.59
CA VAL A 378 16.33 31.59 -0.88
C VAL A 378 16.64 32.33 0.42
N THR A 379 17.90 32.71 0.61
CA THR A 379 18.33 33.64 1.67
C THR A 379 18.87 34.92 1.06
N VAL A 380 18.54 36.05 1.68
CA VAL A 380 18.91 37.39 1.22
C VAL A 380 19.75 38.05 2.29
N SER A 381 20.92 38.60 1.92
CA SER A 381 21.88 39.13 2.90
C SER A 381 21.41 40.37 3.68
N LYS A 382 20.41 41.09 3.14
CA LYS A 382 19.82 42.30 3.74
C LYS A 382 18.40 42.50 3.21
N VAL A 383 17.45 42.76 4.10
CA VAL A 383 16.02 42.91 3.77
C VAL A 383 15.39 44.22 4.27
N GLU A 384 16.12 44.99 5.08
CA GLU A 384 15.70 46.30 5.58
C GLU A 384 16.64 47.36 5.02
N PHE A 385 16.11 48.52 4.63
CA PHE A 385 16.88 49.61 4.01
C PHE A 385 16.43 50.94 4.58
N GLU A 386 17.38 51.85 4.77
CA GLU A 386 17.06 53.23 5.08
C GLU A 386 16.59 53.97 3.82
N ALA A 387 15.78 55.02 3.99
CA ALA A 387 15.26 55.80 2.88
C ALA A 387 16.42 56.43 2.06
N GLY A 388 16.48 56.08 0.77
CA GLY A 388 17.54 56.55 -0.15
C GLY A 388 18.85 55.76 -0.06
N GLU A 389 18.90 54.68 0.72
CA GLU A 389 20.07 53.80 0.79
C GLU A 389 20.25 52.99 -0.50
N GLU A 390 21.47 52.97 -1.03
CA GLU A 390 21.91 52.01 -2.04
C GLU A 390 22.80 50.95 -1.38
N ALA A 391 22.45 49.67 -1.53
CA ALA A 391 23.26 48.57 -1.01
C ALA A 391 23.31 47.40 -2.00
N VAL A 392 24.43 46.69 -1.99
CA VAL A 392 24.57 45.42 -2.71
C VAL A 392 24.01 44.31 -1.82
N VAL A 393 23.11 43.51 -2.39
CA VAL A 393 22.48 42.38 -1.71
C VAL A 393 22.92 41.10 -2.38
N THR A 394 23.32 40.12 -1.57
CA THR A 394 23.59 38.76 -2.02
C THR A 394 22.32 37.92 -1.84
N VAL A 395 21.98 37.14 -2.86
CA VAL A 395 20.84 36.23 -2.85
C VAL A 395 21.38 34.82 -3.09
N ASP A 396 21.25 33.96 -2.09
CA ASP A 396 21.70 32.57 -2.14
C ASP A 396 20.48 31.65 -2.28
N GLY A 397 20.40 30.93 -3.39
CA GLY A 397 19.36 29.92 -3.64
C GLY A 397 19.88 28.50 -3.37
N LYS A 398 19.10 27.66 -2.72
CA LYS A 398 19.41 26.24 -2.46
C LYS A 398 18.26 25.34 -2.90
N ASN A 399 18.60 24.09 -3.26
CA ASN A 399 17.66 23.02 -3.60
C ASN A 399 16.74 23.29 -4.82
N PHE A 400 17.14 24.19 -5.71
CA PHE A 400 16.44 24.36 -6.99
C PHE A 400 16.80 23.22 -7.92
N ASP A 401 15.83 22.39 -8.28
CA ASP A 401 15.99 21.35 -9.31
C ASP A 401 15.95 21.98 -10.71
N PRO A 402 17.09 22.01 -11.45
CA PRO A 402 17.14 22.63 -12.77
C PRO A 402 16.27 21.91 -13.81
N SER A 403 15.96 20.63 -13.60
CA SER A 403 15.16 19.82 -14.55
C SER A 403 13.69 20.23 -14.59
N LEU A 404 13.17 20.81 -13.49
CA LEU A 404 11.77 21.25 -13.41
C LEU A 404 11.49 22.50 -14.24
N ALA A 405 12.51 23.32 -14.51
CA ALA A 405 12.37 24.55 -15.27
C ALA A 405 12.81 24.33 -16.73
N THR A 406 11.93 23.75 -17.56
CA THR A 406 12.23 23.56 -19.00
C THR A 406 11.87 24.80 -19.81
N GLY A 407 12.82 25.32 -20.60
CA GLY A 407 12.59 26.47 -21.46
C GLY A 407 11.58 26.17 -22.57
N ALA A 408 10.58 27.03 -22.72
CA ALA A 408 9.59 26.91 -23.79
C ALA A 408 9.99 27.62 -25.10
N ARG A 409 11.11 28.37 -25.10
CA ARG A 409 11.51 29.25 -26.20
C ARG A 409 13.01 29.19 -26.46
N PRO A 410 13.46 29.39 -27.72
CA PRO A 410 14.87 29.55 -28.03
C PRO A 410 15.53 30.67 -27.20
N PRO A 411 16.81 30.54 -26.81
CA PRO A 411 17.75 29.46 -27.19
C PRO A 411 17.66 28.19 -26.32
N LEU A 412 16.86 28.18 -25.25
CA LEU A 412 16.76 27.06 -24.29
C LEU A 412 15.49 26.22 -24.45
N ALA A 413 14.89 26.21 -25.64
CA ALA A 413 13.72 25.39 -25.90
C ALA A 413 14.03 23.90 -25.62
N GLY A 414 13.25 23.28 -24.72
CA GLY A 414 13.44 21.88 -24.31
C GLY A 414 14.65 21.63 -23.42
N LYS A 415 15.32 22.67 -22.92
CA LYS A 415 16.50 22.57 -22.04
C LYS A 415 16.22 23.19 -20.67
N PRO A 416 16.94 22.80 -19.60
CA PRO A 416 16.93 23.51 -18.32
C PRO A 416 17.16 25.01 -18.53
N ALA A 417 16.17 25.81 -18.14
CA ALA A 417 16.16 27.27 -18.28
C ALA A 417 16.57 27.99 -17.00
N GLY A 418 16.82 27.27 -15.90
CA GLY A 418 17.23 27.85 -14.63
C GLY A 418 16.14 28.72 -13.97
N ALA A 419 16.55 29.62 -13.09
CA ALA A 419 15.68 30.49 -12.31
C ALA A 419 16.08 31.96 -12.45
N TYR A 420 15.09 32.85 -12.49
CA TYR A 420 15.35 34.29 -12.38
C TYR A 420 15.37 34.71 -10.91
N VAL A 421 16.39 35.47 -10.53
CA VAL A 421 16.43 36.23 -9.27
C VAL A 421 16.04 37.66 -9.61
N VAL A 422 14.95 38.13 -9.03
CA VAL A 422 14.39 39.45 -9.33
C VAL A 422 14.29 40.29 -8.08
N PHE A 423 14.71 41.55 -8.20
CA PHE A 423 14.40 42.61 -7.25
C PHE A 423 13.36 43.55 -7.86
N GLY A 424 12.22 43.71 -7.19
CA GLY A 424 11.10 44.50 -7.67
C GLY A 424 9.87 44.40 -6.78
N ALA A 425 8.81 45.12 -7.18
CA ALA A 425 7.50 45.03 -6.54
C ALA A 425 6.54 44.30 -7.48
N PHE A 426 5.85 43.31 -6.92
CA PHE A 426 4.93 42.44 -7.64
C PHE A 426 3.56 42.51 -6.98
N ALA A 427 2.51 42.37 -7.78
CA ALA A 427 1.19 42.14 -7.21
C ALA A 427 1.15 40.74 -6.57
N ASP A 428 0.38 40.56 -5.49
CA ASP A 428 0.22 39.25 -4.83
C ASP A 428 -0.29 38.17 -5.80
N GLU A 429 -1.08 38.58 -6.80
CA GLU A 429 -1.62 37.72 -7.85
C GLU A 429 -0.60 37.37 -8.94
N TRP A 430 0.58 38.00 -8.95
CA TRP A 430 1.62 37.72 -9.93
C TRP A 430 2.23 36.34 -9.68
N GLN A 431 1.68 35.33 -10.36
CA GLN A 431 2.14 33.94 -10.32
C GLN A 431 2.43 33.46 -11.75
N PRO A 432 3.68 33.57 -12.24
CA PRO A 432 4.05 33.16 -13.60
C PRO A 432 3.72 31.69 -13.89
N SER A 433 3.77 30.83 -12.87
CA SER A 433 3.37 29.42 -12.95
C SER A 433 1.89 29.20 -13.26
N LYS A 434 1.04 30.21 -13.03
CA LYS A 434 -0.39 30.21 -13.37
C LYS A 434 -0.71 31.08 -14.60
N GLY A 435 0.30 31.43 -15.38
CA GLY A 435 0.13 32.19 -16.63
C GLY A 435 -0.04 33.70 -16.44
N ALA A 436 0.29 34.25 -15.26
CA ALA A 436 0.28 35.70 -15.06
C ALA A 436 1.20 36.40 -16.07
N GLY A 437 0.64 37.33 -16.85
CA GLY A 437 1.37 38.05 -17.89
C GLY A 437 2.40 39.03 -17.32
N SER A 438 3.49 39.29 -18.05
CA SER A 438 4.56 40.21 -17.61
C SER A 438 4.09 41.65 -17.38
N SER A 439 2.94 42.04 -17.94
CA SER A 439 2.29 43.34 -17.70
C SER A 439 1.78 43.52 -16.25
N THR A 440 1.67 42.43 -15.48
CA THR A 440 1.26 42.45 -14.06
C THR A 440 2.45 42.55 -13.09
N ARG A 441 3.65 42.86 -13.61
CA ARG A 441 4.87 43.16 -12.85
C ARG A 441 5.09 44.68 -12.81
N PRO A 442 4.51 45.41 -11.83
CA PRO A 442 4.47 46.87 -11.86
C PRO A 442 5.85 47.51 -11.68
N VAL A 443 6.79 46.86 -10.97
CA VAL A 443 8.16 47.37 -10.80
C VAL A 443 9.18 46.24 -10.93
N ASN A 444 10.12 46.40 -11.86
CA ASN A 444 11.33 45.57 -11.98
C ASN A 444 12.56 46.45 -11.86
N ALA A 445 13.19 46.47 -10.70
CA ALA A 445 14.38 47.27 -10.44
C ALA A 445 15.68 46.53 -10.83
N GLY A 446 15.64 45.20 -10.91
CA GLY A 446 16.75 44.40 -11.40
C GLY A 446 16.43 42.92 -11.52
N GLN A 447 17.09 42.25 -12.46
CA GLN A 447 17.01 40.79 -12.57
C GLN A 447 18.37 40.18 -12.92
N LYS A 448 18.63 39.02 -12.35
CA LYS A 448 19.77 38.15 -12.66
C LYS A 448 19.24 36.76 -13.02
N TRP A 449 19.98 36.03 -13.85
CA TRP A 449 19.58 34.71 -14.30
C TRP A 449 20.54 33.67 -13.72
N ALA A 450 20.01 32.81 -12.86
CA ALA A 450 20.72 31.66 -12.31
C ALA A 450 20.47 30.46 -13.21
N VAL A 451 21.45 30.13 -14.04
CA VAL A 451 21.44 28.95 -14.91
C VAL A 451 22.41 27.92 -14.38
N SER A 452 22.15 26.63 -14.59
CA SER A 452 23.13 25.60 -14.27
C SER A 452 24.40 25.85 -15.08
N ALA A 453 25.57 25.66 -14.46
CA ALA A 453 26.81 25.55 -15.23
C ALA A 453 26.64 24.35 -16.18
N GLY A 454 26.74 24.61 -17.48
CA GLY A 454 26.56 23.60 -18.52
C GLY A 454 27.69 22.59 -18.60
#